data_AF-A0A816RL15-F1
#
_entry.id   AF-A0A816RL15-F1
#
_cell.length_a   1.000
_cell.length_b   1.000
_cell.length_c   1.000
_cell.angle_alpha   90.00
_cell.angle_beta   90.00
_cell.angle_gamma   90.00
#
_symmetry.space_group_name_H-M   'P 1'
#
loop_
_entity.id
_entity.type
_entity.pdbx_description
1 polymer ?
#
loop_
_entity_poly.entity_id
_entity_poly.type
_entity_poly.pdbx_seq_one_letter_code
_entity_poly.pdbx_strand_id
1 'polypeptide(L)'
;MPKVNRRRSHSRHVNSRRSIEIITSNETETFSSDEEEEILINPNADIDHVDFSNESVLNDISDLFSFYLELEAKQFVFEECSKTEASFTAGTLPIFIDNSFYELNNLEKVDQRLVRSVERCKLDLRRFGAKFTANSSRSYFLGHEREDVVKHRKEFVKYIIEREQHFYTITNDANSVSAAIDVGGDNYFDDQDILSQFKRLFQLLPFKNEYKNHNFVCILDNARTHTAADMHINDCGMRPETRCAVDMIDYIDENNKKQTIEWYDDDRYSKGLLALAYELNAFVPKKCKLNELKLLLSQHTAFKSVSKLEKLAAEYNVKILFPPKYHCETNPIEGYWCHSKQYLRKNTDQSFQRLLTLIPEAKTNFIDKHIHPKLFRRFWRTIKAYNQGKFILKY
;
A
#
# COMPACT_ATOMS: atom_id res chain seq x y z
N MET A 1 16.23 -18.38 -57.21
CA MET A 1 17.09 -18.17 -56.01
C MET A 1 18.16 -17.14 -56.31
N PRO A 2 18.16 -15.98 -55.63
CA PRO A 2 19.37 -15.24 -55.35
C PRO A 2 19.55 -14.99 -53.84
N LYS A 3 20.82 -15.06 -53.39
CA LYS A 3 21.25 -14.95 -51.99
C LYS A 3 21.13 -13.50 -51.49
N VAL A 4 20.39 -13.29 -50.40
CA VAL A 4 20.32 -12.01 -49.68
C VAL A 4 21.41 -11.99 -48.60
N ASN A 5 22.36 -11.06 -48.76
CA ASN A 5 23.42 -10.76 -47.79
C ASN A 5 22.83 -10.08 -46.53
N ARG A 6 22.86 -10.76 -45.38
CA ARG A 6 22.64 -10.13 -44.06
C ARG A 6 23.95 -9.55 -43.53
N ARG A 7 24.06 -8.21 -43.54
CA ARG A 7 25.09 -7.47 -42.80
C ARG A 7 24.82 -7.58 -41.30
N ARG A 8 25.80 -8.08 -40.54
CA ARG A 8 25.82 -8.07 -39.07
C ARG A 8 26.29 -6.70 -38.58
N SER A 9 25.42 -5.96 -37.89
CA SER A 9 25.79 -4.78 -37.11
C SER A 9 26.43 -5.21 -35.78
N HIS A 10 27.70 -4.88 -35.59
CA HIS A 10 28.41 -5.02 -34.31
C HIS A 10 27.91 -3.95 -33.33
N SER A 11 27.25 -4.37 -32.24
CA SER A 11 27.06 -3.50 -31.07
C SER A 11 28.24 -3.70 -30.12
N ARG A 12 28.91 -2.58 -29.79
CA ARG A 12 30.01 -2.53 -28.83
C ARG A 12 29.43 -2.69 -27.43
N HIS A 13 29.76 -3.79 -26.75
CA HIS A 13 29.54 -3.93 -25.31
C HIS A 13 30.61 -3.12 -24.57
N VAL A 14 30.16 -2.10 -23.85
CA VAL A 14 30.96 -1.38 -22.86
C VAL A 14 30.92 -2.19 -21.57
N ASN A 15 32.06 -2.81 -21.23
CA ASN A 15 32.29 -3.46 -19.95
C ASN A 15 32.41 -2.41 -18.84
N SER A 16 31.38 -2.25 -17.99
CA SER A 16 31.55 -1.65 -16.67
C SER A 16 31.60 -2.77 -15.62
N ARG A 17 32.81 -3.21 -15.26
CA ARG A 17 33.05 -4.01 -14.06
C ARG A 17 32.74 -3.13 -12.85
N ARG A 18 31.62 -3.38 -12.15
CA ARG A 18 31.46 -2.98 -10.75
C ARG A 18 31.76 -4.18 -9.88
N SER A 19 32.87 -4.11 -9.18
CA SER A 19 33.27 -5.00 -8.10
C SER A 19 32.18 -5.01 -7.05
N ILE A 20 31.63 -6.19 -6.77
CA ILE A 20 30.71 -6.41 -5.63
C ILE A 20 31.61 -6.82 -4.46
N GLU A 21 31.91 -5.88 -3.57
CA GLU A 21 32.37 -6.20 -2.22
C GLU A 21 31.14 -6.55 -1.40
N ILE A 22 31.00 -7.84 -1.08
CA ILE A 22 29.98 -8.34 -0.14
C ILE A 22 30.51 -8.07 1.26
N ILE A 23 30.08 -6.96 1.86
CA ILE A 23 30.22 -6.74 3.30
C ILE A 23 29.05 -7.49 3.97
N THR A 24 29.37 -8.61 4.60
CA THR A 24 28.48 -9.31 5.54
C THR A 24 28.26 -8.45 6.78
N SER A 25 27.05 -7.93 6.98
CA SER A 25 26.60 -7.46 8.29
C SER A 25 25.52 -8.41 8.80
N ASN A 26 25.93 -9.27 9.73
CA ASN A 26 25.06 -9.99 10.64
C ASN A 26 24.63 -9.00 11.72
N GLU A 27 23.41 -8.51 11.68
CA GLU A 27 22.77 -7.93 12.87
C GLU A 27 21.39 -8.56 13.03
N THR A 28 21.37 -9.59 13.88
CA THR A 28 20.20 -10.14 14.53
C THR A 28 19.85 -9.23 15.70
N GLU A 29 18.78 -8.46 15.61
CA GLU A 29 18.21 -7.78 16.77
C GLU A 29 17.44 -8.78 17.64
N THR A 30 18.07 -9.16 18.74
CA THR A 30 17.45 -9.76 19.93
C THR A 30 16.88 -8.65 20.80
N PHE A 31 15.62 -8.78 21.22
CA PHE A 31 14.99 -7.93 22.23
C PHE A 31 15.67 -8.15 23.59
N SER A 32 16.36 -7.13 24.11
CA SER A 32 16.81 -7.03 25.51
C SER A 32 15.90 -6.06 26.27
N SER A 33 15.56 -6.42 27.50
CA SER A 33 14.85 -5.61 28.48
C SER A 33 15.89 -4.92 29.37
N ASP A 34 16.06 -3.61 29.23
CA ASP A 34 17.03 -2.87 30.03
C ASP A 34 16.32 -2.00 31.08
N GLU A 35 16.94 -1.98 32.26
CA GLU A 35 16.56 -1.35 33.52
C GLU A 35 16.70 0.18 33.45
N GLU A 36 15.74 0.91 34.02
CA GLU A 36 15.77 2.37 34.14
C GLU A 36 16.56 2.78 35.39
N GLU A 37 17.65 3.54 35.21
CA GLU A 37 18.37 4.23 36.30
C GLU A 37 17.75 5.64 36.48
N GLU A 38 17.07 5.86 37.62
CA GLU A 38 16.56 7.18 38.03
C GLU A 38 17.70 8.06 38.57
N ILE A 39 17.86 9.25 37.99
CA ILE A 39 18.74 10.31 38.55
C ILE A 39 17.92 11.14 39.55
N LEU A 40 18.24 11.00 40.84
CA LEU A 40 17.67 11.82 41.92
C LEU A 40 18.27 13.23 41.92
N ILE A 41 17.43 14.24 41.63
CA ILE A 41 17.76 15.65 41.81
C ILE A 41 17.36 16.07 43.23
N ASN A 42 18.32 16.65 43.98
CA ASN A 42 18.12 17.14 45.34
C ASN A 42 17.31 18.47 45.30
N PRO A 43 16.07 18.52 45.85
CA PRO A 43 15.19 19.67 45.72
C PRO A 43 15.50 20.84 46.68
N ASN A 44 16.55 20.74 47.50
CA ASN A 44 16.87 21.72 48.55
C ASN A 44 18.15 22.55 48.29
N ALA A 45 18.53 22.76 47.03
CA ALA A 45 19.57 23.73 46.72
C ALA A 45 19.00 25.15 46.93
N ASP A 46 19.51 25.84 47.95
CA ASP A 46 19.09 27.18 48.36
C ASP A 46 19.59 28.23 47.34
N ILE A 47 18.68 28.88 46.62
CA ILE A 47 18.96 29.73 45.43
C ILE A 47 19.19 31.21 45.82
N ASP A 48 18.97 31.59 47.08
CA ASP A 48 18.83 33.01 47.44
C ASP A 48 20.13 33.81 47.58
N HIS A 49 21.30 33.20 47.30
CA HIS A 49 22.59 33.90 47.30
C HIS A 49 23.48 33.54 46.12
N VAL A 50 22.96 33.73 44.90
CA VAL A 50 23.77 33.70 43.69
C VAL A 50 24.36 35.08 43.43
N ASP A 51 25.68 35.19 43.54
CA ASP A 51 26.44 36.39 43.21
C ASP A 51 26.53 36.55 41.68
N PHE A 52 25.72 37.46 41.13
CA PHE A 52 25.64 37.75 39.69
C PHE A 52 26.87 38.47 39.11
N SER A 53 27.91 38.74 39.92
CA SER A 53 29.15 39.34 39.44
C SER A 53 30.17 38.32 38.92
N ASN A 54 29.89 37.02 39.06
CA ASN A 54 30.79 35.95 38.66
C ASN A 54 30.47 35.46 37.25
N GLU A 55 31.41 35.64 36.31
CA GLU A 55 31.34 35.19 34.91
C GLU A 55 31.05 33.67 34.78
N SER A 56 31.40 32.89 35.80
CA SER A 56 31.07 31.45 35.91
C SER A 56 29.56 31.21 36.00
N VAL A 57 28.83 32.02 36.76
CA VAL A 57 27.39 31.87 36.98
C VAL A 57 26.60 32.25 35.72
N LEU A 58 27.08 33.24 34.97
CA LEU A 58 26.49 33.60 33.67
C LEU A 58 26.67 32.50 32.62
N ASN A 59 27.78 31.76 32.68
CA ASN A 59 27.99 30.57 31.84
C ASN A 59 27.07 29.42 32.27
N ASP A 60 26.88 29.19 33.57
CA ASP A 60 25.96 28.17 34.08
C ASP A 60 24.49 28.47 33.74
N ILE A 61 24.10 29.75 33.76
CA ILE A 61 22.77 30.21 33.33
C ILE A 61 22.62 30.05 31.81
N SER A 62 23.63 30.43 31.01
CA SER A 62 23.64 30.22 29.56
C SER A 62 23.52 28.73 29.19
N ASP A 63 24.15 27.85 29.96
CA ASP A 63 24.07 26.39 29.76
C ASP A 63 22.70 25.83 30.17
N LEU A 64 22.08 26.36 31.24
CA LEU A 64 20.72 26.00 31.64
C LEU A 64 19.69 26.46 30.59
N PHE A 65 19.84 27.67 30.04
CA PHE A 65 19.01 28.18 28.95
C PHE A 65 19.16 27.35 27.68
N SER A 66 20.38 26.91 27.36
CA SER A 66 20.62 26.00 26.23
C SER A 66 19.93 24.64 26.45
N PHE A 67 19.86 24.15 27.69
CA PHE A 67 19.21 22.89 28.01
C PHE A 67 17.68 22.95 27.86
N TYR A 68 17.03 23.99 28.39
CA TYR A 68 15.58 24.17 28.22
C TYR A 68 15.16 24.32 26.75
N LEU A 69 15.89 25.16 26.01
CA LEU A 69 15.64 25.35 24.58
C LEU A 69 15.86 24.07 23.79
N GLU A 70 16.83 23.23 24.17
CA GLU A 70 17.05 21.91 23.56
C GLU A 70 15.89 20.94 23.86
N LEU A 71 15.35 20.95 25.08
CA LEU A 71 14.22 20.11 25.47
C LEU A 71 12.94 20.49 24.71
N GLU A 72 12.63 21.78 24.64
CA GLU A 72 11.50 22.30 23.86
C GLU A 72 11.66 22.01 22.37
N ALA A 73 12.87 22.22 21.82
CA ALA A 73 13.19 21.88 20.44
C ALA A 73 12.96 20.40 20.15
N LYS A 74 13.37 19.51 21.06
CA LYS A 74 13.16 18.07 20.92
C LYS A 74 11.67 17.70 20.97
N GLN A 75 10.91 18.30 21.89
CA GLN A 75 9.46 18.09 21.98
C GLN A 75 8.73 18.58 20.73
N PHE A 76 9.06 19.78 20.26
CA PHE A 76 8.52 20.35 19.02
C PHE A 76 8.77 19.42 17.82
N VAL A 77 10.00 18.93 17.66
CA VAL A 77 10.34 17.97 16.58
C VAL A 77 9.50 16.71 16.68
N PHE A 78 9.31 16.17 17.87
CA PHE A 78 8.49 14.98 18.08
C PHE A 78 7.02 15.22 17.71
N GLU A 79 6.45 16.34 18.11
CA GLU A 79 5.07 16.73 17.79
C GLU A 79 4.88 16.95 16.29
N GLU A 80 5.76 17.72 15.64
CA GLU A 80 5.71 17.97 14.20
C GLU A 80 5.88 16.69 13.37
N CYS A 81 6.80 15.81 13.76
CA CYS A 81 7.02 14.54 13.07
C CYS A 81 5.88 13.54 13.30
N SER A 82 5.04 13.76 14.31
CA SER A 82 3.84 12.97 14.58
C SER A 82 2.62 13.45 13.78
N LYS A 83 2.68 14.63 13.15
CA LYS A 83 1.60 15.16 12.32
C LYS A 83 1.47 14.38 11.00
N THR A 84 0.24 14.29 10.50
CA THR A 84 -0.09 13.61 9.24
C THR A 84 0.42 14.34 8.02
N GLU A 85 0.47 15.66 8.10
CA GLU A 85 1.00 16.52 7.05
C GLU A 85 2.52 16.53 7.21
N ALA A 86 3.24 15.77 6.37
CA ALA A 86 4.70 15.69 6.35
C ALA A 86 5.36 17.00 5.88
N SER A 87 5.03 18.10 6.56
CA SER A 87 5.42 19.49 6.29
C SER A 87 6.71 19.86 7.05
N PHE A 88 7.08 19.09 8.07
CA PHE A 88 8.31 19.29 8.80
C PHE A 88 9.53 19.12 7.88
N THR A 89 10.37 20.16 7.83
CA THR A 89 11.63 20.13 7.09
C THR A 89 12.78 20.45 8.03
N ALA A 90 14.02 20.19 7.59
CA ALA A 90 15.20 20.63 8.33
C ALA A 90 15.27 22.16 8.51
N GLY A 91 14.51 22.94 7.73
CA GLY A 91 14.38 24.39 7.89
C GLY A 91 13.34 24.82 8.93
N THR A 92 12.47 23.92 9.39
CA THR A 92 11.43 24.22 10.37
C THR A 92 11.99 24.39 11.78
N LEU A 93 12.94 23.52 12.19
CA LEU A 93 13.56 23.59 13.52
C LEU A 93 14.35 24.88 13.78
N PRO A 94 15.20 25.39 12.86
CA PRO A 94 15.85 26.69 13.01
C PRO A 94 14.89 27.84 13.30
N ILE A 95 13.73 27.87 12.64
CA ILE A 95 12.73 28.93 12.83
C ILE A 95 12.11 28.83 14.23
N PHE A 96 11.79 27.61 14.68
CA PHE A 96 11.28 27.38 16.03
C PHE A 96 12.29 27.85 17.08
N ILE A 97 13.54 27.36 17.01
CA ILE A 97 14.61 27.73 17.96
C ILE A 97 14.83 29.23 18.00
N ASP A 98 14.80 29.87 16.84
CA ASP A 98 14.98 31.30 16.72
C ASP A 98 13.85 32.08 17.42
N ASN A 99 12.58 31.74 17.15
CA ASN A 99 11.44 32.37 17.83
C ASN A 99 11.48 32.15 19.35
N SER A 100 11.68 30.89 19.78
CA SER A 100 11.75 30.54 21.21
C SER A 100 12.89 31.27 21.92
N PHE A 101 14.04 31.46 21.27
CA PHE A 101 15.15 32.20 21.86
C PHE A 101 14.78 33.67 22.14
N TYR A 102 14.18 34.37 21.18
CA TYR A 102 13.79 35.77 21.37
C TYR A 102 12.66 35.93 22.39
N GLU A 103 11.69 35.01 22.39
CA GLU A 103 10.59 34.99 23.37
C GLU A 103 11.11 34.77 24.80
N LEU A 104 11.97 33.77 25.01
CA LEU A 104 12.53 33.45 26.34
C LEU A 104 13.41 34.57 26.90
N ASN A 105 14.12 35.29 26.03
CA ASN A 105 15.00 36.39 26.45
C ASN A 105 14.32 37.75 26.46
N ASN A 106 13.03 37.84 26.05
CA ASN A 106 12.30 39.09 25.90
C ASN A 106 13.06 40.12 25.04
N LEU A 107 13.63 39.65 23.92
CA LEU A 107 14.43 40.46 23.00
C LEU A 107 13.66 40.69 21.69
N GLU A 108 13.82 41.87 21.10
CA GLU A 108 13.32 42.15 19.75
C GLU A 108 14.34 41.70 18.70
N LYS A 109 13.87 40.98 17.68
CA LYS A 109 14.71 40.53 16.57
C LYS A 109 15.01 41.68 15.61
N VAL A 110 16.28 42.06 15.50
CA VAL A 110 16.73 43.23 14.72
C VAL A 110 17.17 42.86 13.30
N ASP A 111 17.59 41.62 13.06
CA ASP A 111 18.06 41.16 11.73
C ASP A 111 17.31 39.90 11.27
N GLN A 112 17.62 39.41 10.06
CA GLN A 112 17.03 38.17 9.54
C GLN A 112 17.89 36.92 9.82
N ARG A 113 18.97 37.04 10.59
CA ARG A 113 19.84 35.90 10.89
C ARG A 113 19.12 34.98 11.87
N LEU A 114 19.39 33.69 11.72
CA LEU A 114 18.85 32.67 12.62
C LEU A 114 19.82 32.48 13.79
N VAL A 115 19.30 32.38 15.00
CA VAL A 115 20.07 32.04 16.21
C VAL A 115 20.86 30.74 16.02
N ARG A 116 20.26 29.76 15.32
CA ARG A 116 20.92 28.51 14.96
C ARG A 116 20.74 28.22 13.47
N SER A 117 21.84 27.89 12.79
CA SER A 117 21.81 27.62 11.35
C SER A 117 21.09 26.32 11.01
N VAL A 118 20.61 26.22 9.77
CA VAL A 118 19.99 25.00 9.23
C VAL A 118 20.93 23.81 9.32
N GLU A 119 22.22 24.01 9.03
CA GLU A 119 23.26 22.97 9.12
C GLU A 119 23.43 22.45 10.55
N ARG A 120 23.35 23.33 11.55
CA ARG A 120 23.47 22.94 12.95
C ARG A 120 22.23 22.20 13.43
N CYS A 121 21.04 22.68 13.07
CA CYS A 121 19.78 21.99 13.37
C CYS A 121 19.70 20.60 12.73
N LYS A 122 20.32 20.38 11.56
CA LYS A 122 20.44 19.02 10.99
C LYS A 122 21.27 18.08 11.89
N LEU A 123 22.31 18.59 12.55
CA LEU A 123 23.09 17.80 13.50
C LEU A 123 22.29 17.51 14.76
N ASP A 124 21.54 18.50 15.26
CA ASP A 124 20.66 18.33 16.43
C ASP A 124 19.58 17.29 16.15
N LEU A 125 18.94 17.34 14.97
CA LEU A 125 18.00 16.30 14.54
C LEU A 125 18.63 14.90 14.56
N ARG A 126 19.88 14.73 14.13
CA ARG A 126 20.57 13.44 14.22
C ARG A 126 20.81 13.02 15.67
N ARG A 127 21.17 13.96 16.54
CA ARG A 127 21.33 13.72 17.99
C ARG A 127 20.01 13.30 18.64
N PHE A 128 18.89 13.87 18.17
CA PHE A 128 17.54 13.49 18.58
C PHE A 128 17.07 12.15 17.97
N GLY A 129 17.91 11.49 17.17
CA GLY A 129 17.62 10.17 16.59
C GLY A 129 17.09 10.20 15.15
N ALA A 130 17.00 11.36 14.50
CA ALA A 130 16.51 11.46 13.13
C ALA A 130 17.50 10.86 12.11
N LYS A 131 16.99 10.01 11.21
CA LYS A 131 17.73 9.45 10.07
C LYS A 131 17.28 10.13 8.78
N PHE A 132 18.17 10.89 8.14
CA PHE A 132 17.90 11.53 6.85
C PHE A 132 18.06 10.51 5.73
N THR A 133 16.96 9.99 5.20
CA THR A 133 16.96 9.14 4.01
C THR A 133 16.55 9.94 2.78
N ALA A 134 17.16 9.63 1.63
CA ALA A 134 16.69 10.17 0.36
C ALA A 134 15.25 9.67 0.15
N ASN A 135 14.31 10.60 0.01
CA ASN A 135 12.89 10.30 -0.05
C ASN A 135 12.49 9.77 -1.45
N SER A 136 13.03 8.62 -1.84
CA SER A 136 12.73 7.93 -3.10
C SER A 136 11.40 7.16 -3.07
N SER A 137 10.82 6.98 -1.88
CA SER A 137 9.58 6.23 -1.64
C SER A 137 8.32 7.12 -1.54
N ARG A 138 8.39 8.42 -1.89
CA ARG A 138 7.25 9.36 -1.83
C ARG A 138 5.99 8.84 -2.49
N SER A 139 6.07 8.10 -3.59
CA SER A 139 4.86 7.59 -4.28
C SER A 139 4.03 6.64 -3.41
N TYR A 140 4.65 5.92 -2.47
CA TYR A 140 3.95 5.04 -1.53
C TYR A 140 3.29 5.86 -0.41
N PHE A 141 4.02 6.80 0.19
CA PHE A 141 3.52 7.68 1.26
C PHE A 141 2.44 8.67 0.79
N LEU A 142 2.68 9.33 -0.34
CA LEU A 142 1.68 10.20 -0.97
C LEU A 142 0.50 9.38 -1.49
N GLY A 143 0.73 8.12 -1.86
CA GLY A 143 -0.30 7.20 -2.34
C GLY A 143 -1.35 6.85 -1.28
N HIS A 144 -0.95 6.71 -0.02
CA HIS A 144 -1.84 6.35 1.09
C HIS A 144 -2.95 7.37 1.33
N GLU A 145 -2.63 8.66 1.24
CA GLU A 145 -3.56 9.75 1.56
C GLU A 145 -4.17 10.43 0.33
N ARG A 146 -4.02 9.82 -0.85
CA ARG A 146 -4.80 10.24 -2.02
C ARG A 146 -6.29 10.09 -1.74
N GLU A 147 -7.08 11.09 -2.14
CA GLU A 147 -8.52 11.14 -1.87
C GLU A 147 -9.27 9.88 -2.32
N ASP A 148 -8.93 9.33 -3.49
CA ASP A 148 -9.51 8.09 -4.01
C ASP A 148 -9.15 6.86 -3.15
N VAL A 149 -7.92 6.79 -2.66
CA VAL A 149 -7.43 5.70 -1.79
C VAL A 149 -8.06 5.79 -0.40
N VAL A 150 -8.14 6.99 0.17
CA VAL A 150 -8.78 7.24 1.47
C VAL A 150 -10.27 6.90 1.42
N LYS A 151 -10.96 7.29 0.35
CA LYS A 151 -12.37 6.94 0.14
C LYS A 151 -12.56 5.43 0.09
N HIS A 152 -11.78 4.73 -0.74
CA HIS A 152 -11.84 3.26 -0.83
C HIS A 152 -11.49 2.58 0.49
N ARG A 153 -10.51 3.11 1.24
CA ARG A 153 -10.16 2.63 2.60
C ARG A 153 -11.33 2.73 3.55
N LYS A 154 -12.03 3.86 3.59
CA LYS A 154 -13.23 4.04 4.43
C LYS A 154 -14.34 3.07 4.05
N GLU A 155 -14.61 2.90 2.75
CA GLU A 155 -15.62 1.96 2.24
C GLU A 155 -15.27 0.50 2.59
N PHE A 156 -14.01 0.10 2.41
CA PHE A 156 -13.51 -1.24 2.75
C PHE A 156 -13.62 -1.51 4.26
N VAL A 157 -13.14 -0.58 5.10
CA VAL A 157 -13.19 -0.73 6.56
C VAL A 157 -14.63 -0.82 7.05
N LYS A 158 -15.51 0.05 6.55
CA LYS A 158 -16.94 0.03 6.85
C LYS A 158 -17.55 -1.33 6.51
N TYR A 159 -17.31 -1.84 5.30
CA TYR A 159 -17.83 -3.12 4.85
C TYR A 159 -17.43 -4.29 5.79
N ILE A 160 -16.17 -4.32 6.20
CA ILE A 160 -15.62 -5.39 7.06
C ILE A 160 -16.18 -5.29 8.49
N ILE A 161 -16.24 -4.10 9.08
CA ILE A 161 -16.73 -3.90 10.45
C ILE A 161 -18.22 -4.21 10.59
N GLU A 162 -19.05 -3.79 9.64
CA GLU A 162 -20.47 -4.12 9.61
C GLU A 162 -20.75 -5.63 9.65
N ARG A 163 -19.73 -6.44 9.30
CA ARG A 163 -19.81 -7.89 9.22
C ARG A 163 -18.93 -8.59 10.24
N GLU A 164 -18.30 -7.88 11.18
CA GLU A 164 -17.34 -8.45 12.15
C GLU A 164 -17.94 -9.66 12.88
N GLN A 165 -19.18 -9.54 13.37
CA GLN A 165 -19.90 -10.60 14.06
C GLN A 165 -20.22 -11.84 13.21
N HIS A 166 -20.10 -11.73 11.88
CA HIS A 166 -20.35 -12.81 10.93
C HIS A 166 -19.05 -13.47 10.45
N PHE A 167 -17.88 -12.92 10.81
CA PHE A 167 -16.61 -13.55 10.54
C PHE A 167 -16.23 -14.47 11.70
N TYR A 168 -16.10 -15.76 11.40
CA TYR A 168 -15.45 -16.72 12.29
C TYR A 168 -14.17 -17.23 11.64
N THR A 169 -13.16 -17.48 12.46
CA THR A 169 -11.97 -18.22 12.01
C THR A 169 -12.27 -19.70 12.22
N ILE A 170 -12.08 -20.52 11.18
CA ILE A 170 -12.11 -21.98 11.33
C ILE A 170 -10.85 -22.35 12.12
N THR A 171 -10.99 -22.50 13.44
CA THR A 171 -9.84 -22.64 14.37
C THR A 171 -9.33 -24.07 14.48
N ASN A 172 -10.10 -25.05 14.03
CA ASN A 172 -9.72 -26.45 13.95
C ASN A 172 -10.45 -27.06 12.77
N ASP A 173 -9.71 -27.74 11.90
CA ASP A 173 -9.96 -29.13 11.52
C ASP A 173 -9.14 -29.47 10.26
N ALA A 174 -8.80 -30.74 10.11
CA ALA A 174 -8.09 -31.35 8.99
C ALA A 174 -8.76 -31.15 7.60
N ASN A 175 -9.78 -30.30 7.51
CA ASN A 175 -10.63 -30.03 6.35
C ASN A 175 -10.33 -28.68 5.68
N SER A 176 -9.12 -28.11 5.85
CA SER A 176 -8.73 -26.94 5.06
C SER A 176 -8.67 -27.34 3.58
N VAL A 177 -9.64 -26.90 2.78
CA VAL A 177 -9.65 -27.22 1.34
C VAL A 177 -8.61 -26.37 0.65
N SER A 178 -7.49 -26.99 0.26
CA SER A 178 -6.47 -26.31 -0.54
C SER A 178 -6.56 -26.73 -2.00
N ALA A 179 -6.75 -25.77 -2.89
CA ALA A 179 -6.50 -25.95 -4.32
C ALA A 179 -5.01 -25.68 -4.58
N ALA A 180 -4.30 -26.66 -5.13
CA ALA A 180 -2.93 -26.49 -5.62
C ALA A 180 -2.94 -26.22 -7.13
N ILE A 181 -2.01 -25.37 -7.56
CA ILE A 181 -1.80 -24.99 -8.96
C ILE A 181 -1.06 -26.12 -9.66
N ASP A 182 -1.58 -26.55 -10.81
CA ASP A 182 -0.79 -27.29 -11.81
C ASP A 182 -0.31 -26.27 -12.83
N VAL A 183 1.02 -26.06 -12.90
CA VAL A 183 1.62 -24.92 -13.59
C VAL A 183 1.95 -25.22 -15.05
N GLY A 184 1.74 -26.45 -15.55
CA GLY A 184 2.16 -26.82 -16.90
C GLY A 184 3.67 -26.60 -17.15
N GLY A 185 4.08 -26.52 -18.42
CA GLY A 185 5.49 -26.41 -18.82
C GLY A 185 6.03 -24.97 -18.93
N ASP A 186 5.17 -23.96 -19.09
CA ASP A 186 5.57 -22.56 -19.25
C ASP A 186 5.19 -21.73 -18.01
N ASN A 187 6.21 -21.08 -17.43
CA ASN A 187 6.18 -20.54 -16.05
C ASN A 187 5.46 -19.18 -15.88
N TYR A 188 4.62 -18.76 -16.83
CA TYR A 188 3.86 -17.51 -16.72
C TYR A 188 2.37 -17.78 -16.83
N PHE A 189 1.63 -17.42 -15.78
CA PHE A 189 0.18 -17.45 -15.79
C PHE A 189 -0.38 -16.41 -16.75
N ASP A 190 -1.20 -16.83 -17.71
CA ASP A 190 -2.04 -15.91 -18.44
C ASP A 190 -3.34 -15.62 -17.67
N ASP A 191 -4.16 -14.68 -18.19
CA ASP A 191 -5.45 -14.34 -17.58
C ASP A 191 -6.37 -15.56 -17.49
N GLN A 192 -6.33 -16.49 -18.45
CA GLN A 192 -7.21 -17.66 -18.50
C GLN A 192 -6.80 -18.73 -17.50
N ASP A 193 -5.50 -18.94 -17.30
CA ASP A 193 -4.97 -19.83 -16.27
C ASP A 193 -5.45 -19.40 -14.89
N ILE A 194 -5.39 -18.10 -14.61
CA ILE A 194 -5.84 -17.52 -13.34
C ILE A 194 -7.36 -17.71 -13.19
N LEU A 195 -8.15 -17.38 -14.22
CA LEU A 195 -9.61 -17.58 -14.17
C LEU A 195 -9.98 -19.05 -13.98
N SER A 196 -9.29 -19.97 -14.66
CA SER A 196 -9.50 -21.42 -14.51
C SER A 196 -9.22 -21.89 -13.08
N GLN A 197 -8.15 -21.40 -12.47
CA GLN A 197 -7.80 -21.70 -11.08
C GLN A 197 -8.85 -21.16 -10.09
N PHE A 198 -9.29 -19.92 -10.27
CA PHE A 198 -10.36 -19.34 -9.45
C PHE A 198 -11.69 -20.06 -9.66
N LYS A 199 -12.01 -20.45 -10.90
CA LYS A 199 -13.20 -21.26 -11.20
C LYS A 199 -13.17 -22.57 -10.43
N ARG A 200 -12.03 -23.28 -10.42
CA ARG A 200 -11.84 -24.50 -9.64
C ARG A 200 -11.97 -24.23 -8.13
N LEU A 201 -11.41 -23.13 -7.63
CA LEU A 201 -11.55 -22.71 -6.22
C LEU A 201 -13.03 -22.45 -5.87
N PHE A 202 -13.76 -21.71 -6.71
CA PHE A 202 -15.17 -21.39 -6.50
C PHE A 202 -16.08 -22.61 -6.65
N GLN A 203 -15.63 -23.64 -7.35
CA GLN A 203 -16.37 -24.88 -7.52
C GLN A 203 -16.30 -25.82 -6.33
N LEU A 204 -15.30 -25.70 -5.43
CA LEU A 204 -15.00 -26.68 -4.36
C LEU A 204 -16.28 -27.18 -3.63
N LEU A 205 -16.86 -28.24 -4.18
CA LEU A 205 -18.21 -28.70 -3.86
C LEU A 205 -18.34 -29.19 -2.41
N PRO A 206 -17.35 -29.91 -1.84
CA PRO A 206 -17.43 -30.31 -0.43
C PRO A 206 -17.55 -29.11 0.52
N PHE A 207 -16.75 -28.06 0.26
CA PHE A 207 -16.78 -26.82 1.03
C PHE A 207 -18.12 -26.09 0.87
N LYS A 208 -18.62 -25.99 -0.36
CA LYS A 208 -19.93 -25.37 -0.61
C LYS A 208 -21.08 -26.12 0.03
N ASN A 209 -21.03 -27.45 0.12
CA ASN A 209 -22.06 -28.24 0.78
C ASN A 209 -22.06 -28.02 2.29
N GLU A 210 -20.89 -28.00 2.93
CA GLU A 210 -20.72 -27.75 4.37
C GLU A 210 -21.17 -26.33 4.75
N TYR A 211 -20.85 -25.34 3.91
CA TYR A 211 -21.12 -23.93 4.15
C TYR A 211 -22.24 -23.35 3.27
N LYS A 212 -23.20 -24.16 2.83
CA LYS A 212 -24.25 -23.77 1.85
C LYS A 212 -25.10 -22.56 2.25
N ASN A 213 -25.19 -22.27 3.55
CA ASN A 213 -25.95 -21.15 4.10
C ASN A 213 -25.08 -19.90 4.37
N HIS A 214 -23.82 -19.89 3.89
CA HIS A 214 -22.88 -18.79 4.08
C HIS A 214 -22.68 -18.01 2.79
N ASN A 215 -22.42 -16.71 2.95
CA ASN A 215 -21.94 -15.87 1.87
C ASN A 215 -20.41 -15.93 1.82
N PHE A 216 -19.86 -16.24 0.65
CA PHE A 216 -18.40 -16.31 0.49
C PHE A 216 -17.84 -14.95 0.05
N VAL A 217 -16.78 -14.54 0.74
CA VAL A 217 -16.05 -13.32 0.42
C VAL A 217 -14.57 -13.67 0.29
N CYS A 218 -13.97 -13.39 -0.87
CA CYS A 218 -12.55 -13.54 -1.11
C CYS A 218 -11.87 -12.17 -1.10
N ILE A 219 -10.84 -12.02 -0.26
CA ILE A 219 -9.98 -10.83 -0.27
C ILE A 219 -8.75 -11.16 -1.11
N LEU A 220 -8.52 -10.41 -2.18
CA LEU A 220 -7.42 -10.62 -3.13
C LEU A 220 -6.48 -9.42 -3.14
N ASP A 221 -5.20 -9.62 -3.42
CA ASP A 221 -4.29 -8.51 -3.65
C ASP A 221 -4.62 -7.77 -4.97
N ASN A 222 -4.13 -6.53 -5.10
CA ASN A 222 -4.34 -5.68 -6.28
C ASN A 222 -3.42 -6.05 -7.46
N ALA A 223 -3.12 -7.34 -7.65
CA ALA A 223 -2.33 -7.80 -8.78
C ALA A 223 -3.04 -7.42 -10.10
N ARG A 224 -2.27 -6.99 -11.10
CA ARG A 224 -2.84 -6.52 -12.39
C ARG A 224 -3.76 -7.54 -13.02
N THR A 225 -3.39 -8.82 -12.95
CA THR A 225 -4.15 -9.96 -13.45
C THR A 225 -5.50 -10.13 -12.73
N HIS A 226 -5.57 -9.89 -11.42
CA HIS A 226 -6.84 -9.95 -10.67
C HIS A 226 -7.78 -8.78 -11.01
N THR A 227 -7.19 -7.62 -11.34
CA THR A 227 -7.91 -6.39 -11.69
C THR A 227 -8.12 -6.23 -13.20
N ALA A 228 -7.73 -7.22 -14.01
CA ALA A 228 -7.84 -7.15 -15.46
C ALA A 228 -9.32 -7.05 -15.84
N ALA A 229 -9.70 -5.88 -16.37
CA ALA A 229 -11.02 -5.67 -16.93
C ALA A 229 -11.09 -6.29 -18.33
N ASP A 230 -12.29 -6.69 -18.75
CA ASP A 230 -12.52 -7.10 -20.14
C ASP A 230 -12.32 -5.95 -21.13
N MET A 231 -12.62 -4.73 -20.70
CA MET A 231 -12.58 -3.55 -21.55
C MET A 231 -12.34 -2.30 -20.71
N HIS A 232 -11.52 -1.38 -21.22
CA HIS A 232 -11.49 0.00 -20.75
C HIS A 232 -12.16 0.90 -21.78
N ILE A 233 -13.06 1.79 -21.33
CA ILE A 233 -13.70 2.78 -22.22
C ILE A 233 -12.70 3.68 -22.99
N ASN A 234 -11.46 3.75 -22.53
CA ASN A 234 -10.42 4.53 -23.18
C ASN A 234 -9.93 3.88 -24.48
N ASP A 235 -10.11 2.58 -24.61
CA ASP A 235 -9.75 1.80 -25.80
C ASP A 235 -10.80 1.92 -26.91
N CYS A 236 -11.97 2.48 -26.60
CA CYS A 236 -13.09 2.66 -27.50
C CYS A 236 -13.03 4.01 -28.24
N GLY A 237 -13.32 4.00 -29.54
CA GLY A 237 -13.49 5.21 -30.35
C GLY A 237 -14.92 5.78 -30.35
N MET A 238 -15.03 7.05 -30.75
CA MET A 238 -16.29 7.81 -30.68
C MET A 238 -17.29 7.45 -31.78
N ARG A 239 -16.78 7.20 -32.98
CA ARG A 239 -17.57 7.08 -34.21
C ARG A 239 -17.72 5.61 -34.62
N PRO A 240 -18.68 5.29 -35.49
CA PRO A 240 -18.71 3.98 -36.10
C PRO A 240 -17.40 3.61 -36.81
N GLU A 241 -17.13 2.32 -36.93
CA GLU A 241 -15.92 1.75 -37.57
C GLU A 241 -14.58 2.14 -36.91
N THR A 242 -14.60 2.72 -35.71
CA THR A 242 -13.39 3.03 -34.96
C THR A 242 -12.97 1.88 -34.05
N ARG A 243 -11.75 2.00 -33.47
CA ARG A 243 -11.14 0.98 -32.60
C ARG A 243 -12.13 0.48 -31.55
N CYS A 244 -12.29 -0.83 -31.51
CA CYS A 244 -13.05 -1.55 -30.50
C CYS A 244 -12.19 -2.61 -29.83
N ALA A 245 -12.40 -2.81 -28.53
CA ALA A 245 -11.72 -3.83 -27.75
C ALA A 245 -12.56 -5.11 -27.53
N VAL A 246 -13.89 -5.06 -27.72
CA VAL A 246 -14.81 -6.17 -27.40
C VAL A 246 -16.00 -6.25 -28.35
N ASP A 247 -16.57 -7.45 -28.50
CA ASP A 247 -17.76 -7.65 -29.35
C ASP A 247 -19.08 -7.36 -28.64
N MET A 248 -19.12 -7.62 -27.33
CA MET A 248 -20.30 -7.43 -26.50
C MET A 248 -19.94 -7.07 -25.06
N ILE A 249 -20.87 -6.40 -24.39
CA ILE A 249 -20.75 -6.00 -22.99
C ILE A 249 -21.92 -6.55 -22.20
N ASP A 250 -21.62 -7.49 -21.31
CA ASP A 250 -22.55 -7.96 -20.29
C ASP A 250 -22.50 -7.04 -19.07
N TYR A 251 -23.67 -6.60 -18.59
CA TYR A 251 -23.80 -5.81 -17.38
C TYR A 251 -25.09 -6.13 -16.62
N ILE A 252 -25.16 -5.68 -15.37
CA ILE A 252 -26.38 -5.75 -14.56
C ILE A 252 -26.98 -4.36 -14.49
N ASP A 253 -28.24 -4.22 -14.88
CA ASP A 253 -28.96 -2.95 -14.85
C ASP A 253 -29.41 -2.57 -13.42
N GLU A 254 -30.01 -1.39 -13.28
CA GLU A 254 -30.55 -0.88 -12.01
C GLU A 254 -31.64 -1.77 -11.38
N ASN A 255 -32.22 -2.69 -12.15
CA ASN A 255 -33.23 -3.64 -11.70
C ASN A 255 -32.65 -5.02 -11.38
N ASN A 256 -31.32 -5.13 -11.24
CA ASN A 256 -30.59 -6.39 -11.04
C ASN A 256 -30.80 -7.43 -12.16
N LYS A 257 -31.14 -7.00 -13.37
CA LYS A 257 -31.29 -7.89 -14.52
C LYS A 257 -30.02 -7.89 -15.37
N LYS A 258 -29.61 -9.08 -15.81
CA LYS A 258 -28.50 -9.22 -16.77
C LYS A 258 -28.93 -8.68 -18.13
N GLN A 259 -28.15 -7.75 -18.66
CA GLN A 259 -28.31 -7.13 -19.96
C GLN A 259 -27.02 -7.34 -20.76
N THR A 260 -27.15 -7.39 -22.09
CA THR A 260 -26.03 -7.51 -23.01
C THR A 260 -26.17 -6.44 -24.08
N ILE A 261 -25.09 -5.73 -24.37
CA ILE A 261 -25.02 -4.74 -25.44
C ILE A 261 -24.03 -5.23 -26.47
N GLU A 262 -24.49 -5.33 -27.71
CA GLU A 262 -23.64 -5.66 -28.84
C GLU A 262 -22.97 -4.39 -29.36
N TRP A 263 -21.65 -4.49 -29.56
CA TRP A 263 -20.85 -3.36 -30.02
C TRP A 263 -20.93 -3.16 -31.54
N TYR A 264 -21.39 -4.17 -32.25
CA TYR A 264 -21.53 -4.17 -33.69
C TYR A 264 -23.01 -4.15 -34.07
N ASP A 265 -23.34 -3.50 -35.17
CA ASP A 265 -24.67 -3.61 -35.78
C ASP A 265 -24.82 -4.93 -36.57
N ASP A 266 -26.00 -5.15 -37.13
CA ASP A 266 -26.33 -6.35 -37.92
C ASP A 266 -25.39 -6.52 -39.15
N ASP A 267 -24.84 -5.41 -39.64
CA ASP A 267 -23.91 -5.34 -40.77
C ASP A 267 -22.43 -5.49 -40.36
N ARG A 268 -22.17 -5.76 -39.06
CA ARG A 268 -20.84 -5.88 -38.43
C ARG A 268 -19.99 -4.61 -38.46
N TYR A 269 -20.60 -3.44 -38.54
CA TYR A 269 -19.90 -2.18 -38.30
C TYR A 269 -19.90 -1.86 -36.81
N SER A 270 -18.77 -1.41 -36.28
CA SER A 270 -18.72 -1.01 -34.86
C SER A 270 -19.60 0.22 -34.68
N LYS A 271 -20.49 0.21 -33.67
CA LYS A 271 -21.45 1.30 -33.40
C LYS A 271 -20.77 2.58 -32.89
N GLY A 272 -19.64 2.42 -32.19
CA GLY A 272 -18.93 3.52 -31.53
C GLY A 272 -19.66 4.02 -30.27
N LEU A 273 -18.95 4.79 -29.44
CA LEU A 273 -19.49 5.23 -28.14
C LEU A 273 -20.76 6.10 -28.24
N LEU A 274 -20.92 6.87 -29.32
CA LEU A 274 -22.06 7.78 -29.45
C LEU A 274 -23.39 7.02 -29.63
N ALA A 275 -23.40 5.99 -30.47
CA ALA A 275 -24.59 5.16 -30.68
C ALA A 275 -24.95 4.38 -29.40
N LEU A 276 -23.93 3.82 -28.73
CA LEU A 276 -24.13 3.10 -27.46
C LEU A 276 -24.68 3.99 -26.35
N ALA A 277 -24.28 5.26 -26.31
CA ALA A 277 -24.86 6.22 -25.36
C ALA A 277 -26.36 6.41 -25.57
N TYR A 278 -26.82 6.44 -26.82
CA TYR A 278 -28.26 6.51 -27.12
C TYR A 278 -28.99 5.21 -26.78
N GLU A 279 -28.40 4.03 -27.07
CA GLU A 279 -28.97 2.72 -26.68
C GLU A 279 -29.12 2.60 -25.16
N LEU A 280 -28.19 3.19 -24.41
CA LEU A 280 -28.21 3.24 -22.95
C LEU A 280 -29.08 4.37 -22.37
N ASN A 281 -29.84 5.09 -23.21
CA ASN A 281 -30.64 6.25 -22.81
C ASN A 281 -29.85 7.33 -22.07
N ALA A 282 -28.55 7.46 -22.35
CA ALA A 282 -27.70 8.45 -21.72
C ALA A 282 -27.88 9.80 -22.42
N PHE A 283 -28.04 10.88 -21.64
CA PHE A 283 -28.20 12.22 -22.21
C PHE A 283 -26.87 12.73 -22.79
N VAL A 284 -26.76 12.79 -24.12
CA VAL A 284 -25.57 13.30 -24.80
C VAL A 284 -25.80 14.74 -25.31
N PRO A 285 -24.97 15.73 -24.92
CA PRO A 285 -25.05 17.07 -25.47
C PRO A 285 -24.80 17.11 -26.98
N LYS A 286 -25.48 18.00 -27.71
CA LYS A 286 -25.34 18.17 -29.18
C LYS A 286 -23.89 18.41 -29.65
N LYS A 287 -23.04 18.98 -28.79
CA LYS A 287 -21.60 19.16 -29.02
C LYS A 287 -20.82 18.48 -27.89
N CYS A 288 -20.74 17.16 -27.92
CA CYS A 288 -20.00 16.38 -26.94
C CYS A 288 -18.62 15.97 -27.50
N LYS A 289 -17.55 16.24 -26.76
CA LYS A 289 -16.20 15.75 -27.10
C LYS A 289 -16.03 14.31 -26.63
N LEU A 290 -15.10 13.57 -27.26
CA LEU A 290 -14.82 12.17 -26.91
C LEU A 290 -14.50 11.98 -25.42
N ASN A 291 -13.76 12.89 -24.79
CA ASN A 291 -13.41 12.79 -23.37
C ASN A 291 -14.63 13.01 -22.46
N GLU A 292 -15.56 13.90 -22.85
CA GLU A 292 -16.80 14.14 -22.12
C GLU A 292 -17.73 12.92 -22.23
N LEU A 293 -17.81 12.32 -23.42
CA LEU A 293 -18.57 11.10 -23.65
C LEU A 293 -18.01 9.92 -22.87
N LYS A 294 -16.68 9.76 -22.84
CA LYS A 294 -16.00 8.73 -22.03
C LYS A 294 -16.28 8.93 -20.54
N LEU A 295 -16.23 10.16 -20.05
CA LEU A 295 -16.54 10.47 -18.65
C LEU A 295 -18.00 10.12 -18.31
N LEU A 296 -18.93 10.53 -19.16
CA LEU A 296 -20.36 10.26 -18.98
C LEU A 296 -20.66 8.76 -18.99
N LEU A 297 -20.16 8.04 -19.98
CA LEU A 297 -20.39 6.60 -20.08
C LEU A 297 -19.67 5.82 -18.98
N SER A 298 -18.50 6.27 -18.49
CA SER A 298 -17.79 5.61 -17.39
C SER A 298 -18.57 5.55 -16.07
N GLN A 299 -19.59 6.41 -15.92
CA GLN A 299 -20.51 6.39 -14.77
C GLN A 299 -21.61 5.34 -14.92
N HIS A 300 -21.91 4.92 -16.16
CA HIS A 300 -22.92 3.91 -16.43
C HIS A 300 -22.43 2.51 -16.02
N THR A 301 -23.32 1.68 -15.47
CA THR A 301 -22.99 0.34 -14.97
C THR A 301 -22.35 -0.55 -16.04
N ALA A 302 -22.79 -0.43 -17.30
CA ALA A 302 -22.22 -1.13 -18.45
C ALA A 302 -20.72 -0.88 -18.68
N PHE A 303 -20.22 0.29 -18.32
CA PHE A 303 -18.80 0.65 -18.51
C PHE A 303 -18.04 0.73 -17.20
N LYS A 304 -18.67 0.35 -16.08
CA LYS A 304 -17.97 0.21 -14.82
C LYS A 304 -16.94 -0.89 -15.01
N SER A 305 -15.67 -0.55 -14.76
CA SER A 305 -14.54 -1.48 -14.89
C SER A 305 -14.62 -2.57 -13.82
N VAL A 306 -15.43 -3.60 -14.08
CA VAL A 306 -15.50 -4.83 -13.28
C VAL A 306 -14.47 -5.80 -13.84
N SER A 307 -13.66 -6.40 -12.97
CA SER A 307 -12.64 -7.34 -13.43
C SER A 307 -13.26 -8.64 -13.94
N LYS A 308 -12.57 -9.33 -14.85
CA LYS A 308 -12.93 -10.67 -15.32
C LYS A 308 -13.18 -11.63 -14.15
N LEU A 309 -12.36 -11.50 -13.13
CA LEU A 309 -12.42 -12.34 -11.94
C LEU A 309 -13.65 -12.03 -11.08
N GLU A 310 -14.04 -10.76 -10.94
CA GLU A 310 -15.28 -10.38 -10.25
C GLU A 310 -16.52 -10.95 -10.96
N LYS A 311 -16.55 -10.90 -12.30
CA LYS A 311 -17.64 -11.50 -13.11
C LYS A 311 -17.73 -13.01 -12.87
N LEU A 312 -16.60 -13.71 -12.98
CA LEU A 312 -16.52 -15.13 -12.71
C LEU A 312 -16.97 -15.47 -11.27
N ALA A 313 -16.54 -14.71 -10.27
CA ALA A 313 -16.91 -14.94 -8.89
C ALA A 313 -18.43 -14.78 -8.66
N ALA A 314 -19.07 -13.81 -9.33
CA ALA A 314 -20.51 -13.60 -9.26
C ALA A 314 -21.32 -14.81 -9.77
N GLU A 315 -20.85 -15.50 -10.82
CA GLU A 315 -21.47 -16.75 -11.32
C GLU A 315 -21.53 -17.85 -10.24
N TYR A 316 -20.59 -17.81 -9.28
CA TYR A 316 -20.48 -18.77 -8.20
C TYR A 316 -21.01 -18.28 -6.86
N ASN A 317 -21.70 -17.13 -6.83
CA ASN A 317 -22.16 -16.42 -5.62
C ASN A 317 -21.01 -16.14 -4.62
N VAL A 318 -19.85 -15.77 -5.15
CA VAL A 318 -18.66 -15.36 -4.39
C VAL A 318 -18.42 -13.88 -4.60
N LYS A 319 -18.24 -13.13 -3.51
CA LYS A 319 -17.88 -11.72 -3.57
C LYS A 319 -16.36 -11.55 -3.51
N ILE A 320 -15.79 -10.78 -4.43
CA ILE A 320 -14.39 -10.35 -4.36
C ILE A 320 -14.31 -9.01 -3.63
N LEU A 321 -13.27 -8.86 -2.82
CA LEU A 321 -12.86 -7.60 -2.23
C LEU A 321 -11.39 -7.35 -2.52
N PHE A 322 -11.10 -6.13 -2.97
CA PHE A 322 -9.74 -5.65 -3.09
C PHE A 322 -9.43 -4.70 -1.92
N PRO A 323 -8.33 -4.94 -1.18
CA PRO A 323 -7.87 -4.04 -0.14
C PRO A 323 -7.47 -2.70 -0.77
N PRO A 324 -7.47 -1.60 0.00
CA PRO A 324 -7.03 -0.32 -0.52
C PRO A 324 -5.59 -0.37 -1.03
N LYS A 325 -5.33 0.34 -2.13
CA LYS A 325 -3.97 0.44 -2.67
C LYS A 325 -3.04 1.03 -1.61
N TYR A 326 -1.78 0.58 -1.62
CA TYR A 326 -0.77 0.93 -0.62
C TYR A 326 -1.04 0.41 0.80
N HIS A 327 -2.20 -0.17 1.10
CA HIS A 327 -2.53 -0.69 2.42
C HIS A 327 -2.34 -2.20 2.57
N CYS A 328 -1.11 -2.69 2.35
CA CYS A 328 -0.79 -4.13 2.42
C CYS A 328 -1.14 -4.77 3.77
N GLU A 329 -1.10 -4.01 4.87
CA GLU A 329 -1.49 -4.43 6.22
C GLU A 329 -2.97 -4.79 6.38
N THR A 330 -3.81 -4.42 5.41
CA THR A 330 -5.23 -4.80 5.34
C THR A 330 -5.46 -6.12 4.60
N ASN A 331 -4.41 -6.80 4.15
CA ASN A 331 -4.51 -8.10 3.48
C ASN A 331 -3.70 -9.18 4.21
N PRO A 332 -4.35 -10.15 4.88
CA PRO A 332 -3.64 -11.21 5.61
C PRO A 332 -2.67 -12.04 4.77
N ILE A 333 -2.88 -12.16 3.45
CA ILE A 333 -2.02 -12.96 2.56
C ILE A 333 -0.59 -12.42 2.52
N GLU A 334 -0.40 -11.12 2.73
CA GLU A 334 0.92 -10.48 2.78
C GLU A 334 1.75 -11.01 3.97
N GLY A 335 1.08 -11.29 5.09
CA GLY A 335 1.69 -11.93 6.25
C GLY A 335 2.08 -13.38 5.97
N TYR A 336 1.26 -14.12 5.22
CA TYR A 336 1.59 -15.47 4.77
C TYR A 336 2.84 -15.46 3.90
N TRP A 337 2.88 -14.61 2.86
CA TRP A 337 4.04 -14.51 1.98
C TRP A 337 5.30 -14.03 2.70
N CYS A 338 5.18 -13.10 3.65
CA CYS A 338 6.30 -12.68 4.47
C CYS A 338 6.90 -13.86 5.25
N HIS A 339 6.07 -14.63 5.95
CA HIS A 339 6.53 -15.80 6.72
C HIS A 339 7.13 -16.87 5.80
N SER A 340 6.45 -17.20 4.70
CA SER A 340 6.94 -18.20 3.74
C SER A 340 8.28 -17.78 3.14
N LYS A 341 8.44 -16.52 2.71
CA LYS A 341 9.72 -16.02 2.18
C LYS A 341 10.85 -16.06 3.20
N GLN A 342 10.57 -15.77 4.48
CA GLN A 342 11.57 -15.90 5.54
C GLN A 342 12.01 -17.36 5.74
N TYR A 343 11.06 -18.30 5.72
CA TYR A 343 11.38 -19.73 5.77
C TYR A 343 12.25 -20.15 4.58
N LEU A 344 11.85 -19.78 3.37
CA LEU A 344 12.59 -20.09 2.14
C LEU A 344 14.03 -19.55 2.22
N ARG A 345 14.21 -18.27 2.58
CA ARG A 345 15.53 -17.63 2.66
C ARG A 345 16.48 -18.29 3.66
N LYS A 346 15.96 -18.81 4.77
CA LYS A 346 16.76 -19.48 5.81
C LYS A 346 17.18 -20.89 5.42
N ASN A 347 16.44 -21.55 4.54
CA ASN A 347 16.61 -22.98 4.24
C ASN A 347 17.04 -23.26 2.79
N THR A 348 17.15 -22.23 1.96
CA THR A 348 17.54 -22.36 0.56
C THR A 348 19.06 -22.32 0.39
N ASP A 349 19.55 -23.15 -0.52
CA ASP A 349 20.91 -23.10 -1.07
C ASP A 349 20.97 -22.27 -2.36
N GLN A 350 19.90 -21.50 -2.65
CA GLN A 350 19.67 -20.74 -3.88
C GLN A 350 19.51 -21.59 -5.15
N SER A 351 19.43 -22.92 -5.05
CA SER A 351 19.09 -23.77 -6.18
C SER A 351 17.58 -23.79 -6.43
N PHE A 352 17.19 -23.83 -7.71
CA PHE A 352 15.78 -23.91 -8.09
C PHE A 352 15.12 -25.22 -7.62
N GLN A 353 15.85 -26.33 -7.69
CA GLN A 353 15.35 -27.63 -7.24
C GLN A 353 15.07 -27.63 -5.73
N ARG A 354 15.97 -27.06 -4.92
CA ARG A 354 15.72 -26.92 -3.48
C ARG A 354 14.52 -26.00 -3.24
N LEU A 355 14.41 -24.89 -3.96
CA LEU A 355 13.26 -23.98 -3.83
C LEU A 355 11.93 -24.69 -4.07
N LEU A 356 11.82 -25.55 -5.10
CA LEU A 356 10.61 -26.34 -5.36
C LEU A 356 10.23 -27.24 -4.19
N THR A 357 11.21 -27.89 -3.54
CA THR A 357 10.95 -28.71 -2.35
C THR A 357 10.59 -27.88 -1.11
N LEU A 358 11.13 -26.67 -0.99
CA LEU A 358 10.89 -25.80 0.16
C LEU A 358 9.52 -25.11 0.15
N ILE A 359 8.89 -24.92 -1.01
CA ILE A 359 7.55 -24.30 -1.11
C ILE A 359 6.49 -25.08 -0.31
N PRO A 360 6.31 -26.40 -0.50
CA PRO A 360 5.38 -27.18 0.32
C PRO A 360 5.82 -27.24 1.79
N GLU A 361 7.13 -27.34 2.08
CA GLU A 361 7.63 -27.28 3.47
C GLU A 361 7.26 -25.98 4.17
N ALA A 362 7.37 -24.83 3.48
CA ALA A 362 7.02 -23.52 4.02
C ALA A 362 5.53 -23.42 4.35
N LYS A 363 4.66 -24.01 3.51
CA LYS A 363 3.22 -24.11 3.77
C LYS A 363 2.95 -24.95 5.02
N THR A 364 3.57 -26.11 5.15
CA THR A 364 3.45 -26.97 6.35
C THR A 364 3.93 -26.21 7.59
N ASN A 365 5.09 -25.54 7.51
CA ASN A 365 5.61 -24.73 8.61
C ASN A 365 4.65 -23.60 9.04
N PHE A 366 3.98 -22.96 8.09
CA PHE A 366 2.98 -21.94 8.37
C PHE A 366 1.76 -22.48 9.14
N ILE A 367 1.31 -23.69 8.77
CA ILE A 367 0.19 -24.38 9.42
C ILE A 367 0.61 -24.81 10.83
N ASP A 368 1.72 -25.54 10.96
CA ASP A 368 2.20 -26.10 12.23
C ASP A 368 2.48 -25.03 13.30
N LYS A 369 2.98 -23.86 12.87
CA LYS A 369 3.24 -22.74 13.78
C LYS A 369 1.99 -21.93 14.14
N HIS A 370 0.81 -22.34 13.66
CA HIS A 370 -0.45 -21.63 13.85
C HIS A 370 -0.30 -20.13 13.59
N ILE A 371 0.24 -19.77 12.42
CA ILE A 371 0.49 -18.36 12.07
C ILE A 371 -0.79 -17.67 11.63
N HIS A 372 -1.73 -18.40 11.01
CA HIS A 372 -2.99 -17.85 10.51
C HIS A 372 -3.80 -17.03 11.55
N PRO A 373 -4.00 -17.45 12.83
CA PRO A 373 -4.77 -16.66 13.79
C PRO A 373 -4.02 -15.38 14.20
N LYS A 374 -2.67 -15.40 14.18
CA LYS A 374 -1.86 -14.20 14.46
C LYS A 374 -2.07 -13.16 13.35
N LEU A 375 -2.13 -13.59 12.10
CA LEU A 375 -2.38 -12.70 10.96
C LEU A 375 -3.80 -12.13 10.98
N PHE A 376 -4.81 -12.94 11.27
CA PHE A 376 -6.19 -12.44 11.37
C PHE A 376 -6.38 -11.49 12.56
N ARG A 377 -5.75 -11.76 13.72
CA ARG A 377 -5.74 -10.79 14.84
C ARG A 377 -5.11 -9.46 14.44
N ARG A 378 -3.98 -9.50 13.71
CA ARG A 378 -3.35 -8.29 13.19
C ARG A 378 -4.28 -7.55 12.22
N PHE A 379 -4.89 -8.25 11.28
CA PHE A 379 -5.88 -7.69 10.35
C PHE A 379 -7.00 -6.97 11.10
N TRP A 380 -7.64 -7.62 12.08
CA TRP A 380 -8.71 -6.99 12.86
C TRP A 380 -8.25 -5.77 13.66
N ARG A 381 -7.05 -5.82 14.26
CA ARG A 381 -6.45 -4.64 14.91
C ARG A 381 -6.27 -3.49 13.93
N THR A 382 -5.80 -3.77 12.71
CA THR A 382 -5.66 -2.78 11.64
C THR A 382 -7.00 -2.18 11.24
N ILE A 383 -8.01 -3.00 10.98
CA ILE A 383 -9.34 -2.53 10.58
C ILE A 383 -9.95 -1.64 11.67
N LYS A 384 -9.85 -2.05 12.95
CA LYS A 384 -10.35 -1.25 14.09
C LYS A 384 -9.59 0.06 14.26
N ALA A 385 -8.27 0.06 14.08
CA ALA A 385 -7.47 1.28 14.12
C ALA A 385 -7.92 2.27 13.04
N TYR A 386 -8.09 1.81 11.80
CA TYR A 386 -8.57 2.69 10.72
C TYR A 386 -9.99 3.21 10.95
N ASN A 387 -10.88 2.41 11.53
CA ASN A 387 -12.21 2.87 11.89
C ASN A 387 -12.20 3.96 12.97
N GLN A 388 -11.20 3.93 13.87
CA GLN A 388 -10.96 4.96 14.88
C GLN A 388 -10.18 6.17 14.33
N GLY A 389 -9.87 6.21 13.03
CA GLY A 389 -9.03 7.25 12.43
C GLY A 389 -7.55 7.16 12.79
N LYS A 390 -7.11 6.05 13.40
CA LYS A 390 -5.71 5.83 13.76
C LYS A 390 -4.94 5.25 12.59
N PHE A 391 -3.74 5.77 12.35
CA PHE A 391 -2.78 5.18 11.43
C PHE A 391 -1.93 4.14 12.17
N ILE A 392 -1.91 2.91 11.67
CA ILE A 392 -0.85 1.98 12.03
C ILE A 392 0.33 2.31 11.13
N LEU A 393 1.08 3.34 11.51
CA LEU A 393 2.39 3.57 10.91
C LEU A 393 3.27 2.36 11.28
N LYS A 394 3.80 1.68 10.25
CA LYS A 394 4.91 0.75 10.44
C LYS A 394 6.11 1.59 10.87
N TYR A 395 6.40 1.58 12.16
CA TYR A 395 7.73 1.85 12.67
C TYR A 395 8.36 0.51 13.01
#